data_AF-A0A6J3CDN3-F1
#
_entry.id   AF-A0A6J3CDN3-F1
#
_cell.length_a   1.000
_cell.length_b   1.000
_cell.length_c   1.000
_cell.angle_alpha   90.00
_cell.angle_beta   90.00
_cell.angle_gamma   90.00
#
_symmetry.space_group_name_H-M   'P 1'
#
loop_
_entity.id
_entity.type
_entity.pdbx_description
1 polymer ?
#
loop_
_entity_poly.entity_id
_entity_poly.type
_entity_poly.pdbx_seq_one_letter_code
_entity_poly.pdbx_strand_id
1 'polypeptide(L)'
;MMAVKRLIIVWAVWLVLPLATGHLNVLISKVEVMKLLGLDAELYYVREGVVNTYATGFIVPVPAHIADLEFMWQALGRRPLPYVMGIDYESRGAMLPPQVNISERGLVPTTLQTFRVRLPCTGTRSAEILVTIQLNISAPDRAHKDVRLLFKRNKICWKGMSSIVTHNETARLAGDASRDSSGVLFVAGGCAAAALALLAAAAAAGTLYKRGSKQRHHDSIHTSYTTAAYGSHQNVLLRLDTLGRPPSSTGSYATIASLHKFPFGSRRSPSPYATTHIGEHIYAKPESRVSYYAASNLTHVSQQTTKDRITDPAEQLQYLTTARANIRLEILVHEGTFGRVYKGVFKKGDTYEEVIVKTVSEAASAMQAALLVAEGLRLCGLVHANVLAPMAACAEEARRPLLVYCCVSHSSNLKRFLTSCRLGHQAAPATRELVDLGAQVACGLAYLHVQRLVHADIAARNCIVDEKLRLKVTDNGLSRDLFPDDYHCLGDNENRPVKWMAPETLLQNQYTTASDVWSLGITLWELSTLGASPLTELDAADVGAFLNGGYRPSQPHNCPDELYGLMSWCWTMSASARPTAPQLLAALHDFRQALSTYI
;
A
#
# COMPACT_ATOMS: atom_id res chain seq x y z
N MET A 1 66.57 -26.77 -6.90
CA MET A 1 66.25 -27.10 -5.50
C MET A 1 65.75 -25.83 -4.78
N MET A 2 64.51 -25.41 -5.06
CA MET A 2 63.76 -24.35 -4.33
C MET A 2 62.37 -24.23 -4.98
N ALA A 3 61.54 -25.27 -4.89
CA ALA A 3 60.15 -25.23 -5.36
C ALA A 3 59.22 -26.26 -4.67
N VAL A 4 59.54 -26.70 -3.44
CA VAL A 4 58.74 -27.73 -2.72
C VAL A 4 58.50 -27.36 -1.24
N LYS A 5 58.45 -26.07 -0.88
CA LYS A 5 58.13 -25.64 0.50
C LYS A 5 57.08 -24.52 0.62
N ARG A 6 56.33 -24.23 -0.44
CA ARG A 6 55.21 -23.26 -0.39
C ARG A 6 53.87 -23.84 -0.85
N LEU A 7 53.71 -25.16 -0.79
CA LEU A 7 52.45 -25.82 -1.16
C LEU A 7 51.74 -26.54 0.01
N ILE A 8 52.17 -26.33 1.26
CA ILE A 8 51.56 -26.98 2.44
C ILE A 8 50.92 -25.96 3.42
N ILE A 9 51.10 -24.65 3.23
CA ILE A 9 50.51 -23.62 4.11
C ILE A 9 49.21 -23.00 3.54
N VAL A 10 48.85 -23.30 2.29
CA VAL A 10 47.65 -22.70 1.64
C VAL A 10 46.43 -23.64 1.67
N TRP A 11 46.55 -24.86 2.20
CA TRP A 11 45.44 -25.82 2.29
C TRP A 11 44.80 -25.96 3.68
N ALA A 12 45.18 -25.14 4.67
CA ALA A 12 44.71 -25.31 6.06
C ALA A 12 44.05 -24.08 6.71
N VAL A 13 43.77 -23.00 5.99
CA VAL A 13 43.06 -21.81 6.58
C VAL A 13 41.87 -21.34 5.74
N TRP A 14 41.29 -22.23 4.94
CA TRP A 14 39.95 -22.04 4.34
C TRP A 14 38.92 -22.99 4.95
N LEU A 15 38.96 -23.13 6.27
CA LEU A 15 37.98 -23.90 7.03
C LEU A 15 37.72 -23.27 8.41
N VAL A 16 37.37 -21.99 8.42
CA VAL A 16 36.51 -21.41 9.44
C VAL A 16 35.49 -20.54 8.72
N LEU A 17 34.53 -21.19 8.05
CA LEU A 17 33.19 -20.63 7.96
C LEU A 17 32.75 -20.39 9.41
N PRO A 18 32.11 -19.27 9.77
CA PRO A 18 31.34 -19.25 10.99
C PRO A 18 30.24 -20.30 10.81
N LEU A 19 30.41 -21.47 11.43
CA LEU A 19 29.27 -22.32 11.75
C LEU A 19 28.36 -21.45 12.62
N ALA A 20 27.41 -20.77 12.00
CA ALA A 20 26.26 -20.26 12.72
C ALA A 20 25.53 -21.52 13.24
N THR A 21 25.84 -21.92 14.47
CA THR A 21 25.19 -23.04 15.15
C THR A 21 23.81 -22.60 15.58
N GLY A 22 22.91 -22.48 14.60
CA GLY A 22 21.51 -22.27 14.86
C GLY A 22 20.92 -23.44 15.63
N HIS A 23 20.28 -23.17 16.77
CA HIS A 23 19.77 -24.22 17.67
C HIS A 23 18.24 -24.30 17.71
N LEU A 24 17.52 -23.39 17.06
CA LEU A 24 16.07 -23.28 17.14
C LEU A 24 15.46 -22.75 15.83
N ASN A 25 14.32 -23.33 15.45
CA ASN A 25 13.39 -22.79 14.48
C ASN A 25 12.03 -22.56 15.14
N VAL A 26 11.41 -21.41 14.84
CA VAL A 26 10.02 -21.10 15.17
C VAL A 26 9.42 -20.37 13.98
N LEU A 27 8.35 -20.89 13.41
CA LEU A 27 7.75 -20.39 12.17
C LEU A 27 6.26 -20.70 12.10
N ILE A 28 5.56 -20.06 11.19
CA ILE A 28 4.15 -20.33 10.88
C ILE A 28 4.08 -20.89 9.46
N SER A 29 3.22 -21.89 9.26
CA SER A 29 3.08 -22.55 7.96
C SER A 29 2.54 -21.58 6.92
N LYS A 30 2.88 -21.80 5.65
CA LYS A 30 2.35 -21.03 4.53
C LYS A 30 0.82 -20.99 4.50
N VAL A 31 0.17 -22.10 4.87
CA VAL A 31 -1.31 -22.19 4.99
C VAL A 31 -1.83 -21.27 6.08
N GLU A 32 -1.16 -21.22 7.22
CA GLU A 32 -1.57 -20.39 8.35
C GLU A 32 -1.26 -18.90 8.09
N VAL A 33 -0.17 -18.58 7.38
CA VAL A 33 0.10 -17.22 6.88
C VAL A 33 -0.97 -16.77 5.88
N MET A 34 -1.36 -17.63 4.94
CA MET A 34 -2.47 -17.34 4.02
C MET A 34 -3.78 -17.13 4.78
N LYS A 35 -4.06 -17.94 5.79
CA LYS A 35 -5.27 -17.84 6.62
C LYS A 35 -5.31 -16.56 7.47
N LEU A 36 -4.18 -16.12 8.02
CA LEU A 36 -4.12 -14.94 8.90
C LEU A 36 -3.88 -13.63 8.17
N LEU A 37 -3.06 -13.65 7.12
CA LEU A 37 -2.53 -12.46 6.44
C LEU A 37 -2.88 -12.40 4.95
N GLY A 38 -3.39 -13.49 4.34
CA GLY A 38 -3.67 -13.54 2.91
C GLY A 38 -2.42 -13.52 2.02
N LEU A 39 -1.26 -13.88 2.57
CA LEU A 39 0.04 -13.85 1.87
C LEU A 39 0.56 -15.26 1.55
N ASP A 40 1.02 -15.47 0.32
CA ASP A 40 1.57 -16.75 -0.15
C ASP A 40 3.04 -16.92 0.27
N ALA A 41 3.35 -16.75 1.55
CA ALA A 41 4.72 -16.73 2.07
C ALA A 41 4.91 -17.57 3.34
N GLU A 42 6.12 -18.05 3.56
CA GLU A 42 6.52 -18.65 4.84
C GLU A 42 7.03 -17.56 5.79
N LEU A 43 6.48 -17.50 7.00
CA LEU A 43 6.89 -16.54 8.02
C LEU A 43 7.67 -17.26 9.12
N TYR A 44 8.93 -16.89 9.31
CA TYR A 44 9.78 -17.40 10.40
C TYR A 44 10.03 -16.32 11.46
N TYR A 45 9.85 -16.69 12.72
CA TYR A 45 10.19 -15.88 13.89
C TYR A 45 11.61 -16.15 14.37
N VAL A 46 12.04 -17.40 14.26
CA VAL A 46 13.42 -17.82 14.46
C VAL A 46 13.78 -18.76 13.34
N ARG A 47 14.88 -18.49 12.66
CA ARG A 47 15.46 -19.40 11.66
C ARG A 47 16.91 -19.61 12.03
N GLU A 48 17.28 -20.86 12.27
CA GLU A 48 18.63 -21.25 12.65
C GLU A 48 19.16 -20.42 13.82
N GLY A 49 18.36 -20.28 14.88
CA GLY A 49 18.72 -19.53 16.09
C GLY A 49 18.75 -18.00 15.94
N VAL A 50 18.56 -17.46 14.74
CA VAL A 50 18.47 -16.01 14.51
C VAL A 50 17.03 -15.56 14.66
N VAL A 51 16.77 -14.65 15.60
CA VAL A 51 15.45 -14.05 15.81
C VAL A 51 15.18 -13.02 14.72
N ASN A 52 14.05 -13.18 14.04
CA ASN A 52 13.54 -12.20 13.09
C ASN A 52 12.83 -11.08 13.87
N THR A 53 13.57 -10.02 14.17
CA THR A 53 13.06 -8.84 14.90
C THR A 53 11.96 -8.11 14.13
N TYR A 54 11.98 -8.17 12.80
CA TYR A 54 10.90 -7.68 11.95
C TYR A 54 9.62 -8.49 12.23
N ALA A 55 9.66 -9.82 12.04
CA ALA A 55 8.49 -10.69 12.25
C ALA A 55 7.89 -10.63 13.67
N THR A 56 8.73 -10.50 14.70
CA THR A 56 8.29 -10.40 16.11
C THR A 56 7.73 -9.03 16.49
N GLY A 57 8.01 -7.97 15.71
CA GLY A 57 7.47 -6.63 15.93
C GLY A 57 6.00 -6.44 15.50
N PHE A 58 5.48 -7.32 14.64
CA PHE A 58 4.13 -7.20 14.10
C PHE A 58 3.05 -7.63 15.07
N ILE A 59 2.03 -6.78 15.20
CA ILE A 59 0.74 -7.17 15.76
C ILE A 59 -0.10 -7.74 14.64
N VAL A 60 -0.28 -9.06 14.61
CA VAL A 60 -1.04 -9.72 13.54
C VAL A 60 -2.52 -9.70 13.87
N PRO A 61 -3.40 -9.18 13.00
CA PRO A 61 -4.84 -9.24 13.20
C PRO A 61 -5.33 -10.69 13.11
N VAL A 62 -6.20 -11.08 14.02
CA VAL A 62 -6.84 -12.40 14.05
C VAL A 62 -8.35 -12.18 13.89
N PRO A 63 -8.93 -12.46 12.72
CA PRO A 63 -10.36 -12.34 12.46
C PRO A 63 -11.23 -13.13 13.45
N ALA A 64 -12.48 -12.69 13.65
CA ALA A 64 -13.41 -13.31 14.61
C ALA A 64 -13.66 -14.80 14.37
N HIS A 65 -13.75 -15.21 13.10
CA HIS A 65 -13.98 -16.60 12.70
C HIS A 65 -12.75 -17.51 12.90
N ILE A 66 -11.54 -16.96 13.04
CA ILE A 66 -10.32 -17.75 13.27
C ILE A 66 -10.10 -17.91 14.78
N ALA A 67 -10.45 -19.08 15.31
CA ALA A 67 -10.20 -19.39 16.72
C ALA A 67 -8.79 -19.92 16.95
N ASP A 68 -8.25 -20.70 16.02
CA ASP A 68 -7.03 -21.49 16.24
C ASP A 68 -5.85 -20.90 15.47
N LEU A 69 -4.76 -20.62 16.20
CA LEU A 69 -3.46 -20.19 15.67
C LEU A 69 -2.45 -21.33 15.78
N GLU A 70 -1.75 -21.65 14.70
CA GLU A 70 -0.79 -22.76 14.66
C GLU A 70 0.65 -22.28 14.48
N PHE A 71 1.54 -22.74 15.35
CA PHE A 71 2.96 -22.40 15.35
C PHE A 71 3.78 -23.67 15.22
N MET A 72 4.72 -23.68 14.29
CA MET A 72 5.68 -24.75 14.10
C MET A 72 6.99 -24.40 14.78
N TRP A 73 7.59 -25.38 15.45
CA TRP A 73 8.84 -25.21 16.17
C TRP A 73 9.70 -26.47 16.15
N GLN A 74 11.01 -26.27 16.29
CA GLN A 74 11.98 -27.35 16.30
C GLN A 74 13.29 -26.90 16.95
N ALA A 75 13.83 -27.70 17.86
CA ALA A 75 15.21 -27.62 18.30
C ALA A 75 16.11 -28.28 17.24
N LEU A 76 17.09 -27.53 16.72
CA LEU A 76 18.02 -28.01 15.69
C LEU A 76 19.20 -28.79 16.29
N GLY A 77 19.39 -28.72 17.61
CA GLY A 77 20.37 -29.50 18.34
C GLY A 77 19.95 -30.96 18.53
N ARG A 78 20.89 -31.80 18.98
CA ARG A 78 20.61 -33.21 19.33
C ARG A 78 19.77 -33.38 20.59
N ARG A 79 19.53 -32.30 21.33
CA ARG A 79 18.75 -32.28 22.57
C ARG A 79 17.60 -31.27 22.45
N PRO A 80 16.44 -31.57 23.03
CA PRO A 80 15.34 -30.63 23.08
C PRO A 80 15.66 -29.44 24.01
N LEU A 81 15.02 -28.30 23.79
CA LEU A 81 15.31 -27.06 24.53
C LEU A 81 14.23 -26.76 25.57
N PRO A 82 14.55 -26.39 26.81
CA PRO A 82 13.54 -25.96 27.79
C PRO A 82 12.82 -24.69 27.32
N TYR A 83 11.50 -24.65 27.51
CA TYR A 83 10.71 -23.44 27.27
C TYR A 83 9.76 -23.12 28.43
N VAL A 84 9.42 -21.84 28.54
CA VAL A 84 8.35 -21.31 29.38
C VAL A 84 7.46 -20.43 28.51
N MET A 85 6.15 -20.67 28.55
CA MET A 85 5.14 -19.95 27.79
C MET A 85 4.18 -19.22 28.73
N GLY A 86 3.77 -18.02 28.34
CA GLY A 86 2.73 -17.25 29.01
C GLY A 86 1.85 -16.53 27.98
N ILE A 87 0.59 -16.28 28.32
CA ILE A 87 -0.34 -15.53 27.48
C ILE A 87 -0.98 -14.44 28.33
N ASP A 88 -0.79 -13.19 27.94
CA ASP A 88 -1.40 -12.01 28.56
C ASP A 88 -2.48 -11.44 27.64
N TYR A 89 -3.65 -11.10 28.21
CA TYR A 89 -4.81 -10.59 27.45
C TYR A 89 -5.79 -9.86 28.38
N GLU A 90 -6.46 -8.82 27.86
CA GLU A 90 -7.56 -8.13 28.54
C GLU A 90 -8.82 -8.15 27.66
N SER A 91 -9.75 -9.09 27.91
CA SER A 91 -10.90 -9.30 27.00
C SER A 91 -12.17 -8.53 27.38
N ARG A 92 -12.31 -8.08 28.64
CA ARG A 92 -13.53 -7.46 29.19
C ARG A 92 -14.83 -8.22 28.82
N GLY A 93 -14.78 -9.55 28.69
CA GLY A 93 -15.93 -10.42 28.35
C GLY A 93 -16.18 -10.66 26.85
N ALA A 94 -15.40 -10.09 25.94
CA ALA A 94 -15.56 -10.31 24.49
C ALA A 94 -14.90 -11.62 23.98
N MET A 95 -13.96 -12.19 24.73
CA MET A 95 -13.26 -13.44 24.42
C MET A 95 -13.13 -14.32 25.67
N LEU A 96 -13.28 -15.63 25.49
CA LEU A 96 -13.02 -16.64 26.52
C LEU A 96 -11.51 -16.75 26.80
N PRO A 97 -11.09 -17.33 27.94
CA PRO A 97 -9.68 -17.58 28.21
C PRO A 97 -8.99 -18.33 27.07
N PRO A 98 -7.80 -17.88 26.61
CA PRO A 98 -6.99 -18.60 25.64
C PRO A 98 -6.70 -20.03 26.09
N GLN A 99 -6.74 -20.97 25.15
CA GLN A 99 -6.40 -22.37 25.39
C GLN A 99 -5.17 -22.74 24.57
N VAL A 100 -4.27 -23.53 25.15
CA VAL A 100 -3.05 -24.00 24.48
C VAL A 100 -2.99 -25.51 24.57
N ASN A 101 -2.55 -26.17 23.51
CA ASN A 101 -2.42 -27.64 23.48
C ASN A 101 -1.08 -28.16 24.06
N ILE A 102 -0.27 -27.28 24.64
CA ILE A 102 1.00 -27.59 25.31
C ILE A 102 1.02 -26.98 26.72
N SER A 103 1.88 -27.50 27.59
CA SER A 103 2.04 -27.01 28.96
C SER A 103 2.74 -25.65 29.03
N GLU A 104 2.53 -24.89 30.11
CA GLU A 104 3.22 -23.61 30.33
C GLU A 104 4.75 -23.75 30.42
N ARG A 105 5.23 -24.93 30.80
CA ARG A 105 6.66 -25.27 30.80
C ARG A 105 6.87 -26.62 30.15
N GLY A 106 7.91 -26.77 29.34
CA GLY A 106 8.20 -28.03 28.69
C GLY A 106 9.49 -28.02 27.90
N LEU A 107 9.57 -28.91 26.91
CA LEU A 107 10.72 -29.09 26.04
C LEU A 107 10.31 -28.89 24.56
N VAL A 108 11.06 -28.06 23.82
CA VAL A 108 10.93 -27.88 22.37
C VAL A 108 11.44 -29.16 21.69
N PRO A 109 10.64 -29.83 20.84
CA PRO A 109 11.00 -31.10 20.22
C PRO A 109 12.14 -30.94 19.20
N THR A 110 12.94 -31.99 19.02
CA THR A 110 14.01 -32.04 18.00
C THR A 110 13.49 -32.34 16.60
N THR A 111 12.25 -32.80 16.48
CA THR A 111 11.51 -32.89 15.21
C THR A 111 10.57 -31.70 15.07
N LEU A 112 10.29 -31.28 13.84
CA LEU A 112 9.33 -30.21 13.58
C LEU A 112 7.95 -30.65 14.05
N GLN A 113 7.38 -29.91 15.02
CA GLN A 113 6.04 -30.13 15.52
C GLN A 113 5.24 -28.83 15.51
N THR A 114 3.93 -28.94 15.71
CA THR A 114 3.01 -27.80 15.76
C THR A 114 2.35 -27.71 17.12
N PHE A 115 2.38 -26.55 17.75
CA PHE A 115 1.52 -26.21 18.89
C PHE A 115 0.46 -25.20 18.47
N ARG A 116 -0.68 -25.22 19.17
CA ARG A 116 -1.87 -24.45 18.83
C ARG A 116 -2.28 -23.56 20.00
N VAL A 117 -2.59 -22.31 19.68
CA VAL A 117 -3.17 -21.33 20.60
C VAL A 117 -4.57 -20.97 20.11
N ARG A 118 -5.58 -21.29 20.92
CA ARG A 118 -6.99 -21.04 20.64
C ARG A 118 -7.46 -19.77 21.35
N LEU A 119 -8.08 -18.86 20.61
CA LEU A 119 -8.59 -17.54 21.01
C LEU A 119 -10.09 -17.42 20.69
N PRO A 120 -11.00 -17.98 21.51
CA PRO A 120 -12.42 -18.07 21.17
C PRO A 120 -13.18 -16.79 21.52
N CYS A 121 -13.89 -16.20 20.55
CA CYS A 121 -14.81 -15.10 20.82
C CYS A 121 -16.10 -15.60 21.49
N THR A 122 -16.62 -14.83 22.44
CA THR A 122 -17.90 -15.14 23.10
C THR A 122 -19.10 -14.86 22.22
N GLY A 123 -18.95 -13.97 21.22
CA GLY A 123 -20.06 -13.51 20.37
C GLY A 123 -21.03 -12.55 21.08
N THR A 124 -20.78 -12.17 22.33
CA THR A 124 -21.70 -11.31 23.12
C THR A 124 -21.35 -9.82 23.01
N ARG A 125 -20.09 -9.51 22.72
CA ARG A 125 -19.57 -8.14 22.58
C ARG A 125 -18.59 -8.06 21.42
N SER A 126 -18.61 -6.92 20.73
CA SER A 126 -17.55 -6.56 19.79
C SER A 126 -16.40 -5.90 20.55
N ALA A 127 -15.18 -6.36 20.31
CA ALA A 127 -13.96 -5.76 20.85
C ALA A 127 -12.74 -6.23 20.08
N GLU A 128 -11.70 -5.40 20.05
CA GLU A 128 -10.35 -5.76 19.67
C GLU A 128 -9.53 -6.06 20.92
N ILE A 129 -8.86 -7.20 20.93
CA ILE A 129 -8.22 -7.76 22.12
C ILE A 129 -6.77 -8.03 21.76
N LEU A 130 -5.86 -7.23 22.31
CA LEU A 130 -4.44 -7.48 22.19
C LEU A 130 -4.06 -8.67 23.07
N VAL A 131 -3.69 -9.77 22.42
CA VAL A 131 -3.19 -10.99 23.04
C VAL A 131 -1.68 -11.03 22.84
N THR A 132 -0.94 -11.11 23.94
CA THR A 132 0.52 -11.18 23.95
C THR A 132 0.94 -12.58 24.40
N ILE A 133 1.49 -13.36 23.46
CA ILE A 133 2.00 -14.70 23.72
C ILE A 133 3.51 -14.59 23.91
N GLN A 134 3.98 -14.87 25.12
CA GLN A 134 5.40 -14.88 25.45
C GLN A 134 5.92 -16.32 25.42
N LEU A 135 7.03 -16.55 24.72
CA LEU A 135 7.73 -17.83 24.67
C LEU A 135 9.22 -17.60 24.94
N ASN A 136 9.69 -18.05 26.11
CA ASN A 136 11.08 -17.98 26.52
C ASN A 136 11.71 -19.36 26.38
N ILE A 137 12.76 -19.50 25.58
CA ILE A 137 13.44 -20.76 25.31
C ILE A 137 14.88 -20.63 25.81
N SER A 138 15.28 -21.55 26.69
CA SER A 138 16.61 -21.54 27.30
C SER A 138 17.64 -22.12 26.33
N ALA A 139 18.80 -21.47 26.26
CA ALA A 139 19.90 -21.87 25.41
C ALA A 139 20.44 -23.27 25.78
N PRO A 140 20.95 -24.05 24.81
CA PRO A 140 21.49 -25.39 25.05
C PRO A 140 22.81 -25.38 25.85
N ASP A 141 23.57 -24.29 25.79
CA ASP A 141 24.85 -24.10 26.46
C ASP A 141 25.13 -22.60 26.72
N ARG A 142 26.24 -22.31 27.40
CA ARG A 142 26.66 -20.92 27.70
C ARG A 142 27.16 -20.14 26.47
N ALA A 143 27.37 -20.79 25.33
CA ALA A 143 27.82 -20.12 24.11
C ALA A 143 26.64 -19.46 23.36
N HIS A 144 25.42 -19.93 23.60
CA HIS A 144 24.19 -19.38 23.01
C HIS A 144 23.42 -18.54 24.02
N LYS A 145 22.64 -17.57 23.52
CA LYS A 145 21.76 -16.73 24.35
C LYS A 145 20.36 -17.29 24.39
N ASP A 146 19.70 -17.15 25.53
CA ASP A 146 18.27 -17.46 25.66
C ASP A 146 17.46 -16.66 24.63
N VAL A 147 16.47 -17.32 24.04
CA VAL A 147 15.60 -16.73 23.02
C VAL A 147 14.28 -16.34 23.68
N ARG A 148 13.94 -15.05 23.63
CA ARG A 148 12.65 -14.54 24.09
C ARG A 148 11.85 -14.08 22.89
N LEU A 149 10.71 -14.71 22.66
CA LEU A 149 9.76 -14.37 21.61
C LEU A 149 8.51 -13.79 22.23
N LEU A 150 8.04 -12.69 21.64
CA LEU A 150 6.82 -12.01 22.02
C LEU A 150 5.93 -11.92 20.79
N PHE A 151 4.92 -12.78 20.71
CA PHE A 151 3.95 -12.75 19.61
C PHE A 151 2.78 -11.87 20.03
N LYS A 152 2.55 -10.77 19.30
CA LYS A 152 1.39 -9.91 19.51
C LYS A 152 0.31 -10.25 18.48
N ARG A 153 -0.90 -10.50 18.96
CA ARG A 153 -2.07 -10.84 18.14
C ARG A 153 -3.22 -9.92 18.50
N ASN A 154 -3.79 -9.23 17.53
CA ASN A 154 -5.00 -8.43 17.76
C ASN A 154 -6.22 -9.27 17.41
N LYS A 155 -6.84 -9.92 18.40
CA LYS A 155 -8.04 -10.73 18.19
C LYS A 155 -9.25 -9.82 18.06
N ILE A 156 -9.90 -9.88 16.90
CA ILE A 156 -11.11 -9.11 16.61
C ILE A 156 -12.31 -10.00 16.93
N CYS A 157 -13.13 -9.61 17.90
CA CYS A 157 -14.39 -10.27 18.22
C CYS A 157 -15.57 -9.39 17.82
N TRP A 158 -16.65 -10.02 17.33
CA TRP A 158 -17.88 -9.35 16.94
C TRP A 158 -19.06 -9.90 17.73
N LYS A 159 -19.97 -9.01 18.13
CA LYS A 159 -21.29 -9.41 18.65
C LYS A 159 -22.06 -10.17 17.54
N GLY A 160 -22.66 -11.30 17.89
CA GLY A 160 -23.37 -12.19 16.96
C GLY A 160 -22.50 -13.25 16.27
N MET A 161 -21.16 -13.15 16.36
CA MET A 161 -20.23 -14.13 15.78
C MET A 161 -19.50 -14.88 16.90
N SER A 162 -20.04 -16.03 17.29
CA SER A 162 -19.40 -16.91 18.28
C SER A 162 -18.41 -17.85 17.59
N SER A 163 -17.21 -17.97 18.15
CA SER A 163 -16.25 -18.99 17.72
C SER A 163 -16.50 -20.36 18.39
N ILE A 164 -17.53 -20.44 19.24
CA ILE A 164 -17.94 -21.66 19.93
C ILE A 164 -18.80 -22.45 18.95
N VAL A 165 -18.19 -23.38 18.22
CA VAL A 165 -18.93 -24.41 17.51
C VAL A 165 -19.62 -25.28 18.57
N THR A 166 -20.93 -25.08 18.78
CA THR A 166 -21.77 -26.08 19.42
C THR A 166 -21.85 -27.29 18.50
N HIS A 167 -21.15 -28.37 18.85
CA HIS A 167 -21.48 -29.70 18.34
C HIS A 167 -22.92 -30.02 18.77
N ASN A 168 -23.92 -29.71 17.94
CA ASN A 168 -25.30 -30.18 18.10
C ASN A 168 -26.11 -30.11 16.79
N GLU A 169 -25.45 -30.34 15.65
CA GLU A 169 -26.14 -30.63 14.38
C GLU A 169 -25.62 -31.96 13.80
N THR A 170 -25.79 -33.03 14.56
CA THR A 170 -25.74 -34.42 14.05
C THR A 170 -27.02 -35.16 14.45
N ALA A 171 -28.17 -34.54 14.19
CA ALA A 171 -29.48 -35.16 14.41
C ALA A 171 -30.44 -34.79 13.27
N ARG A 172 -30.03 -35.08 12.03
CA ARG A 172 -30.88 -35.22 10.84
C ARG A 172 -29.98 -35.79 9.75
N LEU A 173 -30.32 -36.98 9.25
CA LEU A 173 -29.51 -37.91 8.42
C LEU A 173 -28.79 -39.00 9.23
N ALA A 174 -29.54 -39.72 10.07
CA ALA A 174 -29.23 -41.10 10.44
C ALA A 174 -30.45 -41.95 10.07
N GLY A 175 -30.60 -42.18 8.77
CA GLY A 175 -31.41 -43.26 8.23
C GLY A 175 -30.45 -44.20 7.51
N ASP A 176 -30.45 -45.46 7.95
CA ASP A 176 -29.81 -46.63 7.36
C ASP A 176 -28.29 -46.63 7.16
N ALA A 177 -27.61 -47.37 8.03
CA ALA A 177 -26.84 -48.55 7.61
C ALA A 177 -26.30 -49.31 8.83
N SER A 178 -26.96 -50.41 9.17
CA SER A 178 -26.37 -51.51 9.94
C SER A 178 -25.63 -52.47 9.01
N ARG A 179 -24.48 -52.98 9.47
CA ARG A 179 -23.67 -54.11 8.92
C ARG A 179 -22.92 -53.74 7.62
N ASP A 180 -21.66 -54.11 7.41
CA ASP A 180 -21.07 -55.41 7.70
C ASP A 180 -19.55 -55.36 7.86
N SER A 181 -19.01 -56.25 8.69
CA SER A 181 -17.59 -56.49 8.88
C SER A 181 -17.09 -57.48 7.84
N SER A 182 -16.46 -57.01 6.75
CA SER A 182 -15.57 -57.81 5.88
C SER A 182 -14.92 -56.90 4.84
N GLY A 183 -13.59 -56.75 4.91
CA GLY A 183 -12.86 -55.94 3.92
C GLY A 183 -11.45 -55.50 4.30
N VAL A 184 -10.89 -55.97 5.42
CA VAL A 184 -9.45 -55.87 5.66
C VAL A 184 -8.77 -56.94 4.81
N LEU A 185 -8.47 -56.63 3.53
CA LEU A 185 -7.46 -57.35 2.72
C LEU A 185 -7.11 -56.74 1.35
N PHE A 186 -7.59 -55.54 0.97
CA PHE A 186 -7.27 -54.95 -0.35
C PHE A 186 -6.74 -53.50 -0.31
N VAL A 187 -5.81 -53.17 0.59
CA VAL A 187 -5.13 -51.85 0.60
C VAL A 187 -3.59 -51.95 0.50
N ALA A 188 -3.01 -53.15 0.57
CA ALA A 188 -1.55 -53.32 0.46
C ALA A 188 -1.02 -53.36 -1.00
N GLY A 189 -1.88 -53.55 -2.01
CA GLY A 189 -1.48 -53.70 -3.42
C GLY A 189 -1.41 -52.39 -4.24
N GLY A 190 -2.14 -51.33 -3.83
CA GLY A 190 -2.26 -50.10 -4.60
C GLY A 190 -1.08 -49.14 -4.46
N CYS A 191 -0.45 -49.10 -3.28
CA CYS A 191 0.63 -48.13 -3.00
C CYS A 191 1.96 -48.51 -3.69
N ALA A 192 2.22 -49.80 -3.93
CA ALA A 192 3.44 -50.24 -4.60
C ALA A 192 3.43 -49.89 -6.11
N ALA A 193 2.27 -49.96 -6.76
CA ALA A 193 2.13 -49.62 -8.19
C ALA A 193 2.30 -48.11 -8.44
N ALA A 194 1.78 -47.26 -7.56
CA ALA A 194 1.94 -45.81 -7.66
C ALA A 194 3.40 -45.35 -7.45
N ALA A 195 4.12 -45.99 -6.53
CA ALA A 195 5.54 -45.69 -6.29
C ALA A 195 6.44 -46.11 -7.47
N LEU A 196 6.15 -47.25 -8.10
CA LEU A 196 6.88 -47.72 -9.29
C LEU A 196 6.60 -46.85 -10.52
N ALA A 197 5.37 -46.35 -10.69
CA ALA A 197 5.04 -45.43 -11.78
C ALA A 197 5.76 -44.08 -11.65
N LEU A 198 5.90 -43.55 -10.43
CA LEU A 198 6.62 -42.29 -10.17
C LEU A 198 8.14 -42.43 -10.41
N LEU A 199 8.73 -43.58 -10.06
CA LEU A 199 10.14 -43.84 -10.33
C LEU A 199 10.43 -44.01 -11.83
N ALA A 200 9.53 -44.62 -12.58
CA ALA A 200 9.63 -44.74 -14.04
C ALA A 200 9.53 -43.36 -14.73
N ALA A 201 8.64 -42.49 -14.27
CA ALA A 201 8.49 -41.12 -14.79
C ALA A 201 9.75 -40.27 -14.52
N ALA A 202 10.36 -40.40 -13.34
CA ALA A 202 11.60 -39.70 -13.01
C ALA A 202 12.79 -40.17 -13.87
N ALA A 203 12.88 -41.48 -14.15
CA ALA A 203 13.90 -42.03 -15.04
C ALA A 203 13.73 -41.58 -16.49
N ALA A 204 12.48 -41.48 -16.98
CA ALA A 204 12.17 -40.95 -18.31
C ALA A 204 12.55 -39.45 -18.43
N ALA A 205 12.26 -38.64 -17.41
CA ALA A 205 12.65 -37.23 -17.37
C ALA A 205 14.18 -37.05 -17.37
N GLY A 206 14.91 -37.88 -16.63
CA GLY A 206 16.37 -37.85 -16.58
C GLY A 206 17.04 -38.22 -17.91
N THR A 207 16.47 -39.17 -18.67
CA THR A 207 17.00 -39.56 -19.99
C THR A 207 16.74 -38.52 -21.08
N LEU A 208 15.59 -37.82 -21.02
CA LEU A 208 15.28 -36.69 -21.92
C LEU A 208 16.17 -35.48 -21.64
N TYR A 209 16.46 -35.18 -20.37
CA TYR A 209 17.36 -34.11 -19.99
C TYR A 209 18.80 -34.36 -20.45
N LYS A 210 19.30 -35.60 -20.32
CA LYS A 210 20.64 -35.99 -20.82
C LYS A 210 20.74 -36.00 -22.36
N ARG A 211 19.66 -36.30 -23.09
CA ARG A 211 19.63 -36.21 -24.57
C ARG A 211 19.65 -34.77 -25.06
N GLY A 212 18.94 -33.85 -24.38
CA GLY A 212 18.94 -32.42 -24.72
C GLY A 212 20.30 -31.73 -24.52
N SER A 213 21.08 -32.18 -23.53
CA SER A 213 22.42 -31.62 -23.26
C SER A 213 23.49 -32.08 -24.27
N LYS A 214 23.33 -33.23 -24.93
CA LYS A 214 24.30 -33.73 -25.92
C LYS A 214 24.13 -33.12 -27.32
N GLN A 215 22.96 -32.56 -27.64
CA GLN A 215 22.71 -31.90 -28.94
C GLN A 215 23.32 -30.47 -29.01
N ARG A 216 23.60 -29.83 -27.87
CA ARG A 216 24.12 -28.44 -27.83
C ARG A 216 25.63 -28.32 -27.96
N HIS A 217 26.37 -29.43 -28.02
CA HIS A 217 27.83 -29.39 -28.00
C HIS A 217 28.51 -29.57 -29.36
N HIS A 218 27.76 -29.75 -30.47
CA HIS A 218 28.35 -30.09 -31.77
C HIS A 218 28.19 -29.04 -32.89
N ASP A 219 27.49 -27.93 -32.68
CA ASP A 219 27.27 -26.90 -33.73
C ASP A 219 27.89 -25.55 -33.38
N SER A 220 29.19 -25.53 -33.06
CA SER A 220 29.95 -24.27 -32.97
C SER A 220 31.32 -24.39 -33.61
N ILE A 221 31.36 -24.75 -34.90
CA ILE A 221 32.55 -24.61 -35.73
C ILE A 221 32.13 -24.15 -37.14
N HIS A 222 32.68 -23.01 -37.57
CA HIS A 222 32.75 -22.44 -38.92
C HIS A 222 31.54 -21.65 -39.50
N THR A 223 31.70 -20.31 -39.48
CA THR A 223 31.68 -19.36 -40.63
C THR A 223 30.51 -19.47 -41.65
N SER A 224 29.77 -18.43 -42.07
CA SER A 224 30.20 -17.08 -42.46
C SER A 224 29.10 -16.31 -43.25
N TYR A 225 29.13 -14.97 -43.16
CA TYR A 225 28.66 -13.91 -44.12
C TYR A 225 27.18 -13.94 -44.59
N THR A 226 26.38 -12.87 -44.41
CA THR A 226 26.29 -11.64 -45.23
C THR A 226 24.99 -10.90 -44.79
N THR A 227 24.71 -9.60 -44.96
CA THR A 227 25.43 -8.35 -45.25
C THR A 227 24.38 -7.23 -45.14
N ALA A 228 24.71 -6.15 -44.42
CA ALA A 228 24.27 -4.75 -44.57
C ALA A 228 22.75 -4.41 -44.50
N ALA A 229 22.30 -3.22 -44.11
CA ALA A 229 22.95 -1.92 -44.26
C ALA A 229 22.21 -0.84 -43.46
N TYR A 230 23.00 0.04 -42.82
CA TYR A 230 22.76 1.45 -42.45
C TYR A 230 21.57 1.78 -41.53
N GLY A 231 21.76 2.41 -40.37
CA GLY A 231 22.77 3.40 -39.95
C GLY A 231 21.97 4.56 -39.33
N SER A 232 22.28 5.17 -38.18
CA SER A 232 23.55 5.55 -37.56
C SER A 232 23.19 5.93 -36.10
N HIS A 233 23.64 5.25 -35.04
CA HIS A 233 24.87 5.46 -34.26
C HIS A 233 25.28 6.94 -34.07
N GLN A 234 25.70 7.39 -32.88
CA GLN A 234 26.73 6.83 -31.98
C GLN A 234 26.28 6.93 -30.50
N ASN A 235 26.31 5.89 -29.65
CA ASN A 235 27.41 5.07 -29.09
C ASN A 235 28.56 5.85 -28.43
N VAL A 236 28.63 5.78 -27.08
CA VAL A 236 29.87 5.44 -26.36
C VAL A 236 29.56 4.54 -25.15
N LEU A 237 30.31 3.44 -25.07
CA LEU A 237 30.37 2.37 -24.07
C LEU A 237 30.76 2.86 -22.65
N LEU A 238 30.23 2.17 -21.63
CA LEU A 238 30.92 2.00 -20.34
C LEU A 238 31.50 0.58 -20.23
N ARG A 239 32.79 0.54 -19.88
CA ARG A 239 33.62 -0.65 -19.64
C ARG A 239 33.30 -1.18 -18.25
N LEU A 240 32.83 -2.43 -18.16
CA LEU A 240 32.83 -3.19 -16.90
C LEU A 240 34.28 -3.52 -16.54
N ASP A 241 34.64 -3.35 -15.27
CA ASP A 241 35.81 -4.02 -14.74
C ASP A 241 35.54 -4.82 -13.47
N THR A 242 36.34 -5.86 -13.40
CA THR A 242 36.30 -7.02 -12.53
C THR A 242 36.98 -6.72 -11.21
N LEU A 243 36.26 -6.92 -10.10
CA LEU A 243 36.70 -7.30 -8.75
C LEU A 243 35.59 -6.92 -7.78
N GLY A 244 34.85 -7.93 -7.29
CA GLY A 244 33.74 -7.73 -6.37
C GLY A 244 34.17 -7.10 -5.03
N ARG A 245 33.68 -5.88 -4.76
CA ARG A 245 33.37 -5.31 -3.44
C ARG A 245 32.45 -4.09 -3.62
N PRO A 246 31.52 -3.81 -2.68
CA PRO A 246 30.56 -2.73 -2.84
C PRO A 246 31.17 -1.39 -2.37
N PRO A 247 30.96 -0.27 -3.07
CA PRO A 247 31.16 1.04 -2.49
C PRO A 247 29.83 1.58 -1.94
N SER A 248 29.90 1.94 -0.67
CA SER A 248 29.02 2.85 0.06
C SER A 248 28.66 4.10 -0.75
N SER A 249 27.37 4.39 -0.86
CA SER A 249 26.83 5.59 -1.51
C SER A 249 27.00 6.82 -0.62
N THR A 250 28.13 7.50 -0.77
CA THR A 250 28.33 8.89 -0.37
C THR A 250 29.02 9.59 -1.52
N GLY A 251 28.45 10.70 -2.00
CA GLY A 251 29.19 11.68 -2.77
C GLY A 251 28.58 12.04 -4.13
N SER A 252 27.96 13.22 -4.13
CA SER A 252 27.77 14.14 -5.23
C SER A 252 28.87 14.10 -6.30
N TYR A 253 28.49 14.26 -7.57
CA TYR A 253 29.36 14.80 -8.60
C TYR A 253 28.67 15.98 -9.29
N ALA A 254 29.17 17.17 -8.98
CA ALA A 254 29.20 18.29 -9.91
C ALA A 254 30.31 18.03 -10.93
N THR A 255 30.05 18.33 -12.21
CA THR A 255 31.06 18.41 -13.26
C THR A 255 31.61 19.83 -13.35
N ILE A 256 32.94 19.97 -13.31
CA ILE A 256 33.69 21.17 -13.70
C ILE A 256 34.51 20.85 -14.94
N ALA A 257 34.37 21.68 -15.98
CA ALA A 257 35.42 22.21 -16.86
C ALA A 257 34.77 23.38 -17.63
N SER A 258 35.37 24.55 -17.84
CA SER A 258 36.79 24.84 -18.02
C SER A 258 37.13 26.30 -17.69
N LEU A 259 38.43 26.51 -17.48
CA LEU A 259 39.15 27.72 -17.12
C LEU A 259 39.21 28.77 -18.25
N HIS A 260 39.13 30.04 -17.89
CA HIS A 260 40.01 31.09 -18.43
C HIS A 260 40.41 32.08 -17.31
N LYS A 261 41.72 32.22 -17.08
CA LYS A 261 42.35 33.21 -16.19
C LYS A 261 42.58 34.52 -16.96
N PHE A 262 42.41 35.67 -16.30
CA PHE A 262 43.41 36.74 -16.05
C PHE A 262 42.75 37.94 -15.32
N PRO A 263 43.51 38.88 -14.68
CA PRO A 263 43.18 39.39 -13.35
C PRO A 263 42.92 40.91 -13.30
N PHE A 264 42.69 41.40 -12.07
CA PHE A 264 42.61 42.79 -11.58
C PHE A 264 41.22 43.46 -11.49
N GLY A 265 40.90 43.90 -10.26
CA GLY A 265 40.37 45.24 -10.04
C GLY A 265 38.94 45.38 -9.50
N SER A 266 38.80 45.31 -8.17
CA SER A 266 38.06 46.28 -7.33
C SER A 266 36.62 46.67 -7.73
N ARG A 267 35.61 46.13 -7.02
CA ARG A 267 34.63 46.83 -6.14
C ARG A 267 33.23 46.21 -6.15
N ARG A 268 32.74 46.02 -4.92
CA ARG A 268 31.34 46.06 -4.43
C ARG A 268 30.44 44.87 -4.76
N SER A 269 30.23 44.03 -3.75
CA SER A 269 28.98 43.32 -3.47
C SER A 269 28.65 43.45 -1.98
N PRO A 270 27.38 43.63 -1.58
CA PRO A 270 26.97 43.55 -0.19
C PRO A 270 26.59 42.12 0.21
N SER A 271 27.09 41.73 1.39
CA SER A 271 26.51 40.86 2.42
C SER A 271 26.05 39.42 2.10
N PRO A 272 26.67 38.44 2.78
CA PRO A 272 26.00 37.28 3.36
C PRO A 272 25.84 37.45 4.89
N TYR A 273 24.75 36.93 5.47
CA TYR A 273 24.73 36.07 6.67
C TYR A 273 23.28 35.92 7.18
N ALA A 274 22.83 34.66 7.28
CA ALA A 274 21.92 34.23 8.34
C ALA A 274 22.59 34.54 9.69
N THR A 275 21.95 34.82 10.80
CA THR A 275 21.07 33.91 11.54
C THR A 275 20.54 34.68 12.76
N THR A 276 19.33 34.31 13.19
CA THR A 276 18.79 34.43 14.55
C THR A 276 18.71 35.82 15.18
N HIS A 277 17.50 36.39 15.19
CA HIS A 277 16.94 36.90 16.44
C HIS A 277 15.43 36.63 16.51
N ILE A 278 15.07 36.08 17.67
CA ILE A 278 13.76 35.87 18.24
C ILE A 278 12.92 37.15 18.10
N GLY A 279 11.77 37.03 17.46
CA GLY A 279 10.77 38.09 17.36
C GLY A 279 9.49 37.47 16.82
N GLU A 280 8.46 37.45 17.66
CA GLU A 280 7.09 37.05 17.31
C GLU A 280 6.60 37.85 16.10
N HIS A 281 6.77 37.32 14.89
CA HIS A 281 5.99 37.76 13.75
C HIS A 281 4.72 36.93 13.72
N ILE A 282 3.73 37.45 14.43
CA ILE A 282 2.31 37.20 14.21
C ILE A 282 2.09 37.33 12.70
N TYR A 283 1.95 36.20 12.00
CA TYR A 283 1.28 36.20 10.72
C TYR A 283 -0.13 36.71 11.01
N ALA A 284 -0.35 37.98 10.67
CA ALA A 284 -1.63 38.62 10.80
C ALA A 284 -2.64 37.73 10.09
N LYS A 285 -3.53 37.14 10.89
CA LYS A 285 -4.82 36.60 10.44
C LYS A 285 -5.36 37.61 9.43
N PRO A 286 -5.73 37.23 8.19
CA PRO A 286 -6.33 38.18 7.27
C PRO A 286 -7.51 38.81 8.01
N GLU A 287 -7.37 40.10 8.32
CA GLU A 287 -8.34 40.83 9.12
C GLU A 287 -9.70 40.69 8.45
N SER A 288 -10.69 40.50 9.30
CA SER A 288 -12.07 40.19 8.96
C SER A 288 -12.64 41.11 7.87
N ARG A 289 -12.47 40.73 6.62
CA ARG A 289 -13.52 40.88 5.62
C ARG A 289 -14.12 39.50 5.48
N VAL A 290 -15.03 39.19 6.40
CA VAL A 290 -16.04 38.16 6.15
C VAL A 290 -16.73 38.62 4.88
N SER A 291 -16.28 38.13 3.72
CA SER A 291 -16.94 38.35 2.45
C SER A 291 -18.35 37.82 2.65
N TYR A 292 -19.32 38.74 2.60
CA TYR A 292 -20.76 38.48 2.69
C TYR A 292 -21.21 37.33 1.74
N TYR A 293 -20.39 36.99 0.75
CA TYR A 293 -20.54 35.84 -0.16
C TYR A 293 -20.43 34.46 0.51
N ALA A 294 -19.82 34.33 1.70
CA ALA A 294 -19.75 33.06 2.42
C ALA A 294 -21.12 32.62 3.01
N ALA A 295 -22.12 33.51 3.04
CA ALA A 295 -23.38 33.26 3.74
C ALA A 295 -24.62 33.13 2.84
N SER A 296 -24.55 33.49 1.54
CA SER A 296 -25.81 33.82 0.84
C SER A 296 -26.11 33.12 -0.49
N ASN A 297 -25.38 32.08 -0.93
CA ASN A 297 -25.83 31.25 -2.08
C ASN A 297 -25.34 29.79 -2.11
N LEU A 298 -24.45 29.36 -1.21
CA LEU A 298 -24.03 27.94 -1.08
C LEU A 298 -24.93 27.13 -0.12
N THR A 299 -25.83 27.80 0.61
CA THR A 299 -26.69 27.22 1.65
C THR A 299 -28.06 26.77 1.15
N HIS A 300 -28.35 26.88 -0.15
CA HIS A 300 -29.58 26.37 -0.74
C HIS A 300 -29.43 24.98 -1.39
N VAL A 301 -28.50 24.17 -0.89
CA VAL A 301 -28.59 22.71 -1.05
C VAL A 301 -29.45 22.20 0.10
N SER A 302 -30.64 21.73 -0.24
CA SER A 302 -31.64 21.15 0.66
C SER A 302 -31.02 20.47 1.89
N GLN A 303 -31.44 20.89 3.09
CA GLN A 303 -31.16 20.22 4.37
C GLN A 303 -31.90 18.87 4.52
N GLN A 304 -32.22 18.21 3.42
CA GLN A 304 -32.60 16.80 3.34
C GLN A 304 -31.39 16.11 2.73
N THR A 305 -30.55 15.34 3.44
CA THR A 305 -30.79 13.92 3.76
C THR A 305 -29.63 13.36 4.60
N THR A 306 -29.37 13.86 5.82
CA THR A 306 -28.35 13.20 6.69
C THR A 306 -28.88 11.95 7.41
N LYS A 307 -30.15 11.59 7.25
CA LYS A 307 -30.74 10.38 7.86
C LYS A 307 -30.75 9.14 6.96
N ASP A 308 -30.48 9.28 5.65
CA ASP A 308 -30.75 8.22 4.67
C ASP A 308 -29.53 7.81 3.80
N ARG A 309 -28.30 8.19 4.17
CA ARG A 309 -27.13 7.72 3.40
C ARG A 309 -26.85 6.26 3.73
N ILE A 310 -27.00 5.41 2.72
CA ILE A 310 -26.61 4.00 2.76
C ILE A 310 -25.10 3.93 3.00
N THR A 311 -24.69 3.39 4.15
CA THR A 311 -23.27 3.27 4.52
C THR A 311 -22.72 1.87 4.29
N ASP A 312 -23.58 0.85 4.24
CA ASP A 312 -23.16 -0.52 3.98
C ASP A 312 -22.85 -0.70 2.47
N PRO A 313 -21.62 -1.11 2.09
CA PRO A 313 -21.27 -1.33 0.70
C PRO A 313 -22.19 -2.33 -0.01
N ALA A 314 -22.75 -3.32 0.69
CA ALA A 314 -23.66 -4.29 0.08
C ALA A 314 -25.00 -3.64 -0.32
N GLU A 315 -25.59 -2.83 0.56
CA GLU A 315 -26.79 -2.05 0.25
C GLU A 315 -26.52 -0.99 -0.84
N GLN A 316 -25.34 -0.34 -0.82
CA GLN A 316 -24.95 0.62 -1.86
C GLN A 316 -24.82 -0.05 -3.22
N LEU A 317 -24.23 -1.25 -3.25
CA LEU A 317 -24.08 -2.06 -4.45
C LEU A 317 -25.45 -2.49 -4.98
N GLN A 318 -26.36 -2.89 -4.09
CA GLN A 318 -27.75 -3.23 -4.44
C GLN A 318 -28.49 -2.02 -5.04
N TYR A 319 -28.33 -0.84 -4.44
CA TYR A 319 -28.92 0.41 -4.94
C TYR A 319 -28.41 0.78 -6.34
N LEU A 320 -27.13 0.53 -6.63
CA LEU A 320 -26.51 0.85 -7.92
C LEU A 320 -26.54 -0.30 -8.94
N THR A 321 -27.15 -1.45 -8.60
CA THR A 321 -27.02 -2.66 -9.41
C THR A 321 -27.59 -2.46 -10.82
N THR A 322 -26.79 -2.82 -11.83
CA THR A 322 -27.21 -2.88 -13.23
C THR A 322 -26.78 -4.20 -13.86
N ALA A 323 -27.52 -4.64 -14.88
CA ALA A 323 -27.15 -5.80 -15.68
C ALA A 323 -25.83 -5.59 -16.43
N ARG A 324 -24.99 -6.63 -16.51
CA ARG A 324 -23.71 -6.61 -17.24
C ARG A 324 -23.88 -6.19 -18.70
N ALA A 325 -24.98 -6.56 -19.34
CA ALA A 325 -25.31 -6.24 -20.73
C ALA A 325 -25.49 -4.73 -21.00
N ASN A 326 -25.75 -3.93 -19.95
CA ASN A 326 -25.88 -2.47 -20.07
C ASN A 326 -24.52 -1.76 -20.10
N ILE A 327 -23.41 -2.46 -19.84
CA ILE A 327 -22.07 -1.86 -19.75
C ILE A 327 -21.21 -2.40 -20.89
N ARG A 328 -20.74 -1.53 -21.78
CA ARG A 328 -19.77 -1.88 -22.81
C ARG A 328 -18.42 -1.23 -22.49
N LEU A 329 -17.40 -2.05 -22.27
CA LEU A 329 -16.01 -1.58 -22.14
C LEU A 329 -15.43 -1.36 -23.54
N GLU A 330 -14.75 -0.23 -23.78
CA GLU A 330 -14.26 0.11 -25.12
C GLU A 330 -12.74 0.32 -25.13
N ILE A 331 -12.26 1.37 -24.43
CA ILE A 331 -10.85 1.77 -24.48
C ILE A 331 -10.25 1.65 -23.09
N LEU A 332 -9.19 0.85 -22.94
CA LEU A 332 -8.41 0.81 -21.71
C LEU A 332 -7.61 2.12 -21.57
N VAL A 333 -7.95 2.92 -20.56
CA VAL A 333 -7.34 4.23 -20.30
C VAL A 333 -6.15 4.12 -19.37
N HIS A 334 -6.26 3.26 -18.36
CA HIS A 334 -5.23 3.06 -17.36
C HIS A 334 -5.27 1.63 -16.82
N GLU A 335 -4.10 1.05 -16.62
CA GLU A 335 -3.92 -0.28 -16.06
C GLU A 335 -2.76 -0.22 -15.05
N GLY A 336 -2.97 -0.84 -13.89
CA GLY A 336 -1.94 -1.13 -12.91
C GLY A 336 -1.69 -2.63 -12.83
N THR A 337 -1.24 -3.13 -11.68
CA THR A 337 -0.99 -4.57 -11.49
C THR A 337 -2.30 -5.36 -11.53
N PHE A 338 -3.36 -4.82 -10.93
CA PHE A 338 -4.66 -5.48 -10.83
C PHE A 338 -5.85 -4.58 -11.14
N GLY A 339 -5.72 -3.26 -11.08
CA GLY A 339 -6.75 -2.29 -11.37
C GLY A 339 -6.78 -1.91 -12.83
N ARG A 340 -7.98 -1.73 -13.37
CA ARG A 340 -8.19 -1.28 -14.75
C ARG A 340 -9.25 -0.19 -14.80
N VAL A 341 -9.01 0.80 -15.66
CA VAL A 341 -9.92 1.90 -15.93
C VAL A 341 -10.18 1.96 -17.42
N TYR A 342 -11.44 1.80 -17.79
CA TYR A 342 -11.89 1.86 -19.17
C TYR A 342 -12.71 3.12 -19.43
N LYS A 343 -12.64 3.65 -20.65
CA LYS A 343 -13.75 4.38 -21.27
C LYS A 343 -14.70 3.34 -21.87
N GLY A 344 -15.99 3.61 -21.73
CA GLY A 344 -17.03 2.72 -22.23
C GLY A 344 -18.35 3.43 -22.41
N VAL A 345 -19.38 2.64 -22.67
CA VAL A 345 -20.75 3.11 -22.87
C VAL A 345 -21.66 2.42 -21.88
N PHE A 346 -22.53 3.19 -21.23
CA PHE A 346 -23.55 2.70 -20.32
C PHE A 346 -24.95 2.94 -20.90
N LYS A 347 -25.77 1.89 -20.97
CA LYS A 347 -27.17 1.98 -21.37
C LYS A 347 -28.04 2.32 -20.15
N LYS A 348 -28.59 3.52 -20.14
CA LYS A 348 -29.50 4.03 -19.11
C LYS A 348 -30.90 4.22 -19.70
N GLY A 349 -31.79 3.27 -19.44
CA GLY A 349 -33.07 3.19 -20.14
C GLY A 349 -32.85 3.01 -21.64
N ASP A 350 -33.37 3.94 -22.45
CA ASP A 350 -33.19 3.94 -23.91
C ASP A 350 -32.03 4.83 -24.39
N THR A 351 -31.31 5.48 -23.46
CA THR A 351 -30.18 6.35 -23.77
C THR A 351 -28.84 5.66 -23.53
N TYR A 352 -27.83 6.05 -24.30
CA TYR A 352 -26.45 5.59 -24.17
C TYR A 352 -25.57 6.77 -23.74
N GLU A 353 -24.84 6.60 -22.65
CA GLU A 353 -23.95 7.62 -22.09
C GLU A 353 -22.49 7.13 -22.12
N GLU A 354 -21.55 8.02 -22.45
CA GLU A 354 -20.12 7.74 -22.28
C GLU A 354 -19.77 7.71 -20.78
N VAL A 355 -19.02 6.70 -20.37
CA VAL A 355 -18.71 6.46 -18.97
C VAL A 355 -17.25 6.07 -18.77
N ILE A 356 -16.78 6.28 -17.54
CA ILE A 356 -15.57 5.61 -17.05
C ILE A 356 -16.01 4.37 -16.27
N VAL A 357 -15.35 3.24 -16.52
CA VAL A 357 -15.60 1.99 -15.79
C VAL A 357 -14.32 1.56 -15.07
N LYS A 358 -14.37 1.51 -13.74
CA LYS A 358 -13.31 0.94 -12.91
C LYS A 358 -13.60 -0.54 -12.67
N THR A 359 -12.58 -1.37 -12.83
CA THR A 359 -12.66 -2.81 -12.58
C THR A 359 -11.30 -3.37 -12.20
N VAL A 360 -11.23 -4.68 -12.02
CA VAL A 360 -9.99 -5.41 -11.74
C VAL A 360 -9.66 -6.41 -12.83
N SER A 361 -8.39 -6.81 -12.90
CA SER A 361 -7.88 -7.79 -13.85
C SER A 361 -8.27 -9.21 -13.48
N GLU A 362 -8.05 -10.14 -14.41
CA GLU A 362 -8.29 -11.56 -14.15
C GLU A 362 -7.41 -12.14 -13.04
N ALA A 363 -6.24 -11.55 -12.84
CA ALA A 363 -5.27 -11.95 -11.83
C ALA A 363 -5.56 -11.35 -10.44
N ALA A 364 -6.54 -10.46 -10.33
CA ALA A 364 -6.87 -9.82 -9.07
C ALA A 364 -7.44 -10.83 -8.06
N SER A 365 -6.98 -10.72 -6.81
CA SER A 365 -7.53 -11.46 -5.68
C SER A 365 -8.94 -10.97 -5.33
N ALA A 366 -9.71 -11.83 -4.65
CA ALA A 366 -11.02 -11.45 -4.13
C ALA A 366 -10.95 -10.25 -3.16
N MET A 367 -9.84 -10.12 -2.41
CA MET A 367 -9.62 -8.98 -1.52
C MET A 367 -9.46 -7.67 -2.31
N GLN A 368 -8.69 -7.67 -3.40
CA GLN A 368 -8.53 -6.49 -4.26
C GLN A 368 -9.85 -6.08 -4.93
N ALA A 369 -10.65 -7.06 -5.39
CA ALA A 369 -11.98 -6.80 -5.91
C ALA A 369 -12.92 -6.21 -4.83
N ALA A 370 -12.88 -6.74 -3.60
CA ALA A 370 -13.65 -6.22 -2.48
C ALA A 370 -13.24 -4.80 -2.08
N LEU A 371 -11.93 -4.50 -2.08
CA LEU A 371 -11.41 -3.16 -1.82
C LEU A 371 -11.87 -2.15 -2.86
N LEU A 372 -11.86 -2.50 -4.16
CA LEU A 372 -12.44 -1.65 -5.21
C LEU A 372 -13.89 -1.28 -4.89
N VAL A 373 -14.72 -2.25 -4.49
CA VAL A 373 -16.12 -2.00 -4.16
C VAL A 373 -16.23 -1.15 -2.89
N ALA A 374 -15.54 -1.52 -1.81
CA ALA A 374 -15.62 -0.83 -0.53
C ALA A 374 -15.16 0.63 -0.61
N GLU A 375 -14.05 0.90 -1.33
CA GLU A 375 -13.51 2.25 -1.47
C GLU A 375 -14.21 3.04 -2.58
N GLY A 376 -14.53 2.39 -3.71
CA GLY A 376 -15.19 3.01 -4.85
C GLY A 376 -16.61 3.47 -4.54
N LEU A 377 -17.32 2.77 -3.65
CA LEU A 377 -18.68 3.13 -3.23
C LEU A 377 -18.73 4.18 -2.10
N ARG A 378 -17.59 4.66 -1.57
CA ARG A 378 -17.59 5.71 -0.52
C ARG A 378 -18.32 6.98 -0.92
N LEU A 379 -18.31 7.32 -2.22
CA LEU A 379 -18.98 8.50 -2.77
C LEU A 379 -20.41 8.20 -3.27
N CYS A 380 -20.94 6.99 -3.04
CA CYS A 380 -22.28 6.60 -3.46
C CYS A 380 -23.35 7.59 -2.95
N GLY A 381 -24.33 7.88 -3.81
CA GLY A 381 -25.46 8.77 -3.54
C GLY A 381 -25.11 10.27 -3.52
N LEU A 382 -23.86 10.65 -3.76
CA LEU A 382 -23.47 12.05 -3.81
C LEU A 382 -23.75 12.68 -5.17
N VAL A 383 -24.26 13.90 -5.14
CA VAL A 383 -24.57 14.68 -6.34
C VAL A 383 -24.01 16.10 -6.15
N HIS A 384 -22.90 16.38 -6.84
CA HIS A 384 -22.26 17.68 -6.81
C HIS A 384 -21.46 17.94 -8.10
N ALA A 385 -21.32 19.20 -8.51
CA ALA A 385 -20.63 19.58 -9.74
C ALA A 385 -19.16 19.12 -9.75
N ASN A 386 -18.48 19.21 -8.61
CA ASN A 386 -17.06 18.87 -8.44
C ASN A 386 -16.80 17.54 -7.69
N VAL A 387 -17.80 16.66 -7.58
CA VAL A 387 -17.61 15.30 -7.05
C VAL A 387 -18.08 14.30 -8.11
N LEU A 388 -17.29 13.24 -8.30
CA LEU A 388 -17.59 12.12 -9.19
C LEU A 388 -17.95 10.88 -8.35
N ALA A 389 -19.25 10.62 -8.24
CA ALA A 389 -19.79 9.45 -7.57
C ALA A 389 -20.02 8.30 -8.57
N PRO A 390 -19.94 7.03 -8.13
CA PRO A 390 -20.40 5.91 -8.94
C PRO A 390 -21.90 6.03 -9.20
N MET A 391 -22.31 5.84 -10.46
CA MET A 391 -23.70 5.94 -10.92
C MET A 391 -24.37 4.59 -11.12
N ALA A 392 -23.58 3.54 -11.34
CA ALA A 392 -24.04 2.17 -11.47
C ALA A 392 -22.92 1.21 -11.11
N ALA A 393 -23.29 -0.02 -10.75
CA ALA A 393 -22.35 -1.08 -10.43
C ALA A 393 -22.87 -2.42 -10.94
N CYS A 394 -21.98 -3.27 -11.45
CA CYS A 394 -22.29 -4.64 -11.82
C CYS A 394 -21.38 -5.58 -11.05
N ALA A 395 -21.97 -6.46 -10.25
CA ALA A 395 -21.26 -7.46 -9.45
C ALA A 395 -21.79 -8.89 -9.68
N GLU A 396 -22.38 -9.14 -10.85
CA GLU A 396 -22.81 -10.48 -11.27
C GLU A 396 -21.65 -11.49 -11.19
N GLU A 397 -20.46 -11.06 -11.62
CA GLU A 397 -19.20 -11.76 -11.36
C GLU A 397 -18.53 -11.17 -10.12
N ALA A 398 -18.70 -11.81 -8.96
CA ALA A 398 -18.20 -11.30 -7.68
C ALA A 398 -16.68 -11.02 -7.66
N ARG A 399 -15.89 -11.70 -8.50
CA ARG A 399 -14.43 -11.47 -8.61
C ARG A 399 -14.05 -10.35 -9.57
N ARG A 400 -14.99 -9.80 -10.34
CA ARG A 400 -14.76 -8.77 -11.36
C ARG A 400 -15.86 -7.72 -11.34
N PRO A 401 -16.01 -7.00 -10.22
CA PRO A 401 -16.99 -5.93 -10.14
C PRO A 401 -16.65 -4.81 -11.14
N LEU A 402 -17.69 -4.20 -11.70
CA LEU A 402 -17.61 -3.00 -12.53
C LEU A 402 -18.25 -1.85 -11.75
N LEU A 403 -17.51 -0.77 -11.53
CA LEU A 403 -18.06 0.50 -11.04
C LEU A 403 -18.09 1.50 -12.18
N VAL A 404 -19.27 2.04 -12.47
CA VAL A 404 -19.55 2.92 -13.60
C VAL A 404 -19.68 4.35 -13.09
N TYR A 405 -19.01 5.28 -13.77
CA TYR A 405 -18.96 6.70 -13.42
C TYR A 405 -19.35 7.54 -14.63
N CYS A 406 -20.29 8.46 -14.43
CA CYS A 406 -20.67 9.42 -15.47
C CYS A 406 -19.47 10.29 -15.82
N CYS A 407 -19.11 10.37 -17.09
CA CYS A 407 -17.98 11.19 -17.48
C CYS A 407 -18.27 12.03 -18.70
N VAL A 408 -17.66 13.21 -18.74
CA VAL A 408 -17.66 14.05 -19.94
C VAL A 408 -16.66 13.45 -20.93
N SER A 409 -16.98 13.49 -22.21
CA SER A 409 -16.06 13.23 -23.30
C SER A 409 -14.72 13.95 -23.09
N HIS A 410 -13.63 13.28 -23.49
CA HIS A 410 -12.25 13.77 -23.36
C HIS A 410 -11.73 14.01 -21.92
N SER A 411 -12.41 13.52 -20.90
CA SER A 411 -11.88 13.50 -19.53
C SER A 411 -10.57 12.70 -19.39
N SER A 412 -9.69 13.14 -18.50
CA SER A 412 -8.46 12.46 -18.11
C SER A 412 -8.19 12.61 -16.61
N ASN A 413 -7.33 11.74 -16.07
CA ASN A 413 -6.84 11.88 -14.71
C ASN A 413 -5.98 13.16 -14.58
N LEU A 414 -6.24 13.99 -13.56
CA LEU A 414 -5.58 15.28 -13.41
C LEU A 414 -4.05 15.16 -13.29
N LYS A 415 -3.52 14.22 -12.49
CA LYS A 415 -2.05 14.04 -12.37
C LYS A 415 -1.41 13.70 -13.72
N ARG A 416 -2.06 12.85 -14.52
CA ARG A 416 -1.59 12.51 -15.88
C ARG A 416 -1.67 13.69 -16.83
N PHE A 417 -2.76 14.47 -16.79
CA PHE A 417 -2.91 15.71 -17.56
C PHE A 417 -1.80 16.72 -17.23
N LEU A 418 -1.58 17.01 -15.95
CA LEU A 418 -0.54 17.93 -15.50
C LEU A 418 0.86 17.45 -15.91
N THR A 419 1.14 16.15 -15.76
CA THR A 419 2.42 15.55 -16.19
C THR A 419 2.62 15.69 -17.70
N SER A 420 1.57 15.48 -18.50
CA SER A 420 1.60 15.68 -19.96
C SER A 420 1.93 17.13 -20.32
N CYS A 421 1.35 18.10 -19.60
CA CYS A 421 1.66 19.53 -19.77
C CYS A 421 3.13 19.83 -19.44
N ARG A 422 3.62 19.31 -18.31
CA ARG A 422 5.01 19.50 -17.86
C ARG A 422 6.04 18.93 -18.85
N LEU A 423 5.71 17.81 -19.50
CA LEU A 423 6.55 17.19 -20.52
C LEU A 423 6.43 17.86 -21.90
N GLY A 424 5.59 18.90 -22.04
CA GLY A 424 5.40 19.63 -23.29
C GLY A 424 4.53 18.92 -24.32
N HIS A 425 3.85 17.83 -23.96
CA HIS A 425 2.93 17.12 -24.85
C HIS A 425 1.58 17.83 -25.00
N GLN A 426 1.23 18.69 -24.05
CA GLN A 426 0.02 19.51 -24.03
C GLN A 426 0.34 20.92 -23.54
N ALA A 427 -0.48 21.90 -23.92
CA ALA A 427 -0.35 23.26 -23.42
C ALA A 427 -0.64 23.29 -21.91
N ALA A 428 0.27 23.88 -21.13
CA ALA A 428 0.08 24.04 -19.70
C ALA A 428 -1.02 25.08 -19.41
N PRO A 429 -1.92 24.82 -18.45
CA PRO A 429 -2.89 25.82 -18.01
C PRO A 429 -2.19 27.05 -17.45
N ALA A 430 -2.79 28.23 -17.66
CA ALA A 430 -2.32 29.46 -17.04
C ALA A 430 -2.49 29.41 -15.52
N THR A 431 -1.73 30.21 -14.78
CA THR A 431 -1.83 30.28 -13.31
C THR A 431 -3.26 30.50 -12.82
N ARG A 432 -4.03 31.35 -13.51
CA ARG A 432 -5.45 31.59 -13.20
C ARG A 432 -6.30 30.31 -13.30
N GLU A 433 -6.06 29.50 -14.33
CA GLU A 433 -6.76 28.24 -14.55
C GLU A 433 -6.35 27.17 -13.52
N LEU A 434 -5.08 27.14 -13.12
CA LEU A 434 -4.62 26.28 -12.02
C LEU A 434 -5.28 26.65 -10.68
N VAL A 435 -5.43 27.95 -10.40
CA VAL A 435 -6.17 28.44 -9.23
C VAL A 435 -7.66 28.05 -9.31
N ASP A 436 -8.28 28.14 -10.50
CA ASP A 436 -9.65 27.68 -10.73
C ASP A 436 -9.82 26.17 -10.50
N LEU A 437 -8.87 25.35 -10.93
CA LEU A 437 -8.86 23.91 -10.64
C LEU A 437 -8.76 23.67 -9.12
N GLY A 438 -7.90 24.40 -8.42
CA GLY A 438 -7.78 24.36 -6.96
C GLY A 438 -9.08 24.73 -6.24
N ALA A 439 -9.76 25.79 -6.71
CA ALA A 439 -11.06 26.21 -6.20
C ALA A 439 -12.13 25.12 -6.43
N GLN A 440 -12.13 24.45 -7.58
CA GLN A 440 -13.04 23.34 -7.85
C GLN A 440 -12.81 22.15 -6.90
N VAL A 441 -11.56 21.82 -6.57
CA VAL A 441 -11.25 20.80 -5.54
C VAL A 441 -11.76 21.23 -4.17
N ALA A 442 -11.51 22.49 -3.77
CA ALA A 442 -11.99 23.05 -2.50
C ALA A 442 -13.53 23.03 -2.39
N CYS A 443 -14.22 23.34 -3.49
CA CYS A 443 -15.68 23.29 -3.58
C CYS A 443 -16.22 21.86 -3.43
N GLY A 444 -15.63 20.89 -4.14
CA GLY A 444 -15.98 19.48 -3.97
C GLY A 444 -15.75 19.00 -2.54
N LEU A 445 -14.61 19.37 -1.94
CA LEU A 445 -14.26 18.99 -0.58
C LEU A 445 -15.19 19.62 0.48
N ALA A 446 -15.55 20.89 0.32
CA ALA A 446 -16.53 21.56 1.17
C ALA A 446 -17.87 20.81 1.18
N TYR A 447 -18.34 20.37 0.01
CA TYR A 447 -19.54 19.55 -0.09
C TYR A 447 -19.38 18.20 0.66
N LEU A 448 -18.25 17.49 0.48
CA LEU A 448 -17.99 16.23 1.21
C LEU A 448 -18.03 16.44 2.72
N HIS A 449 -17.43 17.53 3.22
CA HIS A 449 -17.40 17.84 4.65
C HIS A 449 -18.79 18.15 5.22
N VAL A 450 -19.65 18.85 4.47
CA VAL A 450 -21.07 19.04 4.83
C VAL A 450 -21.81 17.70 4.91
N GLN A 451 -21.47 16.77 4.01
CA GLN A 451 -21.98 15.40 4.02
C GLN A 451 -21.31 14.49 5.07
N ARG A 452 -20.52 15.08 6.00
CA ARG A 452 -19.76 14.40 7.06
C ARG A 452 -18.80 13.33 6.56
N LEU A 453 -18.29 13.49 5.35
CA LEU A 453 -17.37 12.57 4.70
C LEU A 453 -15.97 13.19 4.67
N VAL A 454 -15.02 12.53 5.35
CA VAL A 454 -13.58 12.80 5.21
C VAL A 454 -13.06 11.93 4.06
N HIS A 455 -12.44 12.57 3.08
CA HIS A 455 -11.97 11.87 1.88
C HIS A 455 -10.73 11.02 2.16
N ALA A 456 -9.83 11.51 3.03
CA ALA A 456 -8.62 10.85 3.50
C ALA A 456 -7.51 10.61 2.45
N ASP A 457 -7.69 11.07 1.22
CA ASP A 457 -6.74 10.87 0.11
C ASP A 457 -6.96 11.91 -1.00
N ILE A 458 -7.04 13.19 -0.63
CA ILE A 458 -7.12 14.28 -1.61
C ILE A 458 -5.75 14.47 -2.26
N ALA A 459 -5.71 14.30 -3.58
CA ALA A 459 -4.51 14.44 -4.40
C ALA A 459 -4.89 14.63 -5.87
N ALA A 460 -3.96 15.11 -6.70
CA ALA A 460 -4.21 15.25 -8.14
C ALA A 460 -4.51 13.90 -8.82
N ARG A 461 -3.96 12.78 -8.31
CA ARG A 461 -4.28 11.42 -8.81
C ARG A 461 -5.72 10.99 -8.57
N ASN A 462 -6.43 11.62 -7.63
CA ASN A 462 -7.82 11.33 -7.29
C ASN A 462 -8.79 12.41 -7.80
N CYS A 463 -8.38 13.10 -8.87
CA CYS A 463 -9.20 14.07 -9.58
C CYS A 463 -9.27 13.72 -11.08
N ILE A 464 -10.39 14.05 -11.71
CA ILE A 464 -10.59 13.95 -13.16
C ILE A 464 -10.87 15.35 -13.70
N VAL A 465 -10.29 15.67 -14.85
CA VAL A 465 -10.45 16.96 -15.55
C VAL A 465 -10.82 16.72 -17.01
N ASP A 466 -11.69 17.55 -17.56
CA ASP A 466 -12.03 17.53 -18.99
C ASP A 466 -11.34 18.65 -19.78
N GLU A 467 -11.56 18.68 -21.09
CA GLU A 467 -11.00 19.66 -22.02
C GLU A 467 -11.38 21.12 -21.71
N LYS A 468 -12.44 21.33 -20.92
CA LYS A 468 -12.90 22.67 -20.47
C LYS A 468 -12.40 23.00 -19.07
N LEU A 469 -11.44 22.24 -18.56
CA LEU A 469 -10.89 22.36 -17.21
C LEU A 469 -11.95 22.27 -16.11
N ARG A 470 -13.02 21.49 -16.34
CA ARG A 470 -13.98 21.14 -15.30
C ARG A 470 -13.47 19.94 -14.53
N LEU A 471 -13.31 20.11 -13.22
CA LEU A 471 -12.71 19.14 -12.33
C LEU A 471 -13.75 18.47 -11.44
N LYS A 472 -13.56 17.16 -11.24
CA LYS A 472 -14.29 16.37 -10.24
C LYS A 472 -13.34 15.55 -9.39
N VAL A 473 -13.54 15.59 -8.06
CA VAL A 473 -12.87 14.69 -7.10
C VAL A 473 -13.53 13.31 -7.16
N THR A 474 -12.75 12.24 -7.24
CA THR A 474 -13.22 10.84 -7.34
C THR A 474 -12.73 10.01 -6.16
N ASP A 475 -13.35 8.84 -5.93
CA ASP A 475 -12.84 7.84 -4.99
C ASP A 475 -11.41 7.37 -5.33
N ASN A 476 -10.78 6.71 -4.35
CA ASN A 476 -9.42 6.20 -4.43
C ASN A 476 -9.31 4.68 -4.58
N GLY A 477 -10.38 3.98 -4.99
CA GLY A 477 -10.45 2.51 -4.91
C GLY A 477 -9.45 1.72 -5.75
N LEU A 478 -8.79 2.36 -6.72
CA LEU A 478 -7.69 1.78 -7.52
C LEU A 478 -6.38 2.57 -7.41
N SER A 479 -6.35 3.64 -6.62
CA SER A 479 -5.28 4.64 -6.72
C SER A 479 -3.94 4.10 -6.25
N ARG A 480 -3.93 3.20 -5.26
CA ARG A 480 -2.72 2.48 -4.81
C ARG A 480 -2.06 1.64 -5.90
N ASP A 481 -2.85 1.12 -6.83
CA ASP A 481 -2.35 0.26 -7.91
C ASP A 481 -2.01 1.06 -9.18
N LEU A 482 -2.77 2.12 -9.45
CA LEU A 482 -2.56 2.98 -10.62
C LEU A 482 -1.46 4.03 -10.42
N PHE A 483 -1.13 4.37 -9.18
CA PHE A 483 -0.10 5.35 -8.82
C PHE A 483 0.78 4.84 -7.66
N PRO A 484 1.44 3.68 -7.80
CA PRO A 484 2.13 3.02 -6.69
C PRO A 484 3.24 3.86 -6.07
N ASP A 485 3.92 4.69 -6.87
CA ASP A 485 5.01 5.58 -6.41
C ASP A 485 4.56 6.64 -5.38
N ASP A 486 3.25 6.91 -5.29
CA ASP A 486 2.69 7.86 -4.34
C ASP A 486 2.34 7.24 -2.99
N TYR A 487 2.41 5.91 -2.85
CA TYR A 487 2.02 5.19 -1.65
C TYR A 487 3.21 4.46 -1.03
N HIS A 488 3.29 4.55 0.29
CA HIS A 488 4.40 3.99 1.06
C HIS A 488 3.88 3.29 2.31
N CYS A 489 4.52 2.18 2.67
CA CYS A 489 4.32 1.49 3.94
C CYS A 489 5.29 2.06 4.98
N LEU A 490 4.79 2.47 6.15
CA LEU A 490 5.60 2.97 7.27
C LEU A 490 5.89 1.88 8.31
N GLY A 491 6.08 0.63 7.84
CA GLY A 491 6.34 -0.53 8.71
C GLY A 491 5.10 -1.14 9.37
N ASP A 492 3.90 -0.67 9.04
CA ASP A 492 2.60 -1.16 9.52
C ASP A 492 1.85 -2.01 8.48
N ASN A 493 2.49 -2.30 7.34
CA ASN A 493 1.91 -2.98 6.16
C ASN A 493 0.68 -2.27 5.58
N GLU A 494 0.46 -0.99 5.92
CA GLU A 494 -0.58 -0.16 5.33
C GLU A 494 0.05 0.79 4.31
N ASN A 495 -0.33 0.64 3.05
CA ASN A 495 0.12 1.55 1.99
C ASN A 495 -0.68 2.86 2.07
N ARG A 496 -0.01 3.94 2.45
CA ARG A 496 -0.62 5.25 2.66
C ARG A 496 0.02 6.31 1.76
N PRO A 497 -0.70 7.38 1.37
CA PRO A 497 -0.15 8.47 0.58
C PRO A 497 0.67 9.43 1.46
N VAL A 498 1.76 8.93 2.06
CA VAL A 498 2.51 9.57 3.15
C VAL A 498 2.82 11.05 2.89
N LYS A 499 3.21 11.40 1.66
CA LYS A 499 3.60 12.77 1.29
C LYS A 499 2.44 13.76 1.18
N TRP A 500 1.19 13.28 1.22
CA TRP A 500 -0.04 14.09 1.25
C TRP A 500 -0.68 14.16 2.64
N MET A 501 -0.23 13.35 3.59
CA MET A 501 -0.88 13.22 4.90
C MET A 501 -0.50 14.35 5.85
N ALA A 502 -1.47 14.75 6.68
CA ALA A 502 -1.23 15.70 7.76
C ALA A 502 -0.41 15.04 8.90
N PRO A 503 0.33 15.83 9.71
CA PRO A 503 1.15 15.31 10.81
C PRO A 503 0.36 14.46 11.80
N GLU A 504 -0.85 14.87 12.18
CA GLU A 504 -1.73 14.11 13.08
C GLU A 504 -2.20 12.79 12.45
N THR A 505 -2.37 12.76 11.13
CA THR A 505 -2.74 11.54 10.41
C THR A 505 -1.56 10.57 10.35
N LEU A 506 -0.34 11.07 10.12
CA LEU A 506 0.89 10.26 10.14
C LEU A 506 1.18 9.68 11.52
N LEU A 507 1.02 10.49 12.57
CA LEU A 507 1.43 10.13 13.93
C LEU A 507 0.35 9.37 14.72
N GLN A 508 -0.92 9.70 14.49
CA GLN A 508 -2.04 9.22 15.31
C GLN A 508 -3.13 8.51 14.51
N ASN A 509 -2.94 8.34 13.19
CA ASN A 509 -3.94 7.76 12.28
C ASN A 509 -5.30 8.50 12.32
N GLN A 510 -5.28 9.80 12.61
CA GLN A 510 -6.48 10.63 12.70
C GLN A 510 -6.79 11.30 11.37
N TYR A 511 -7.91 10.92 10.76
CA TYR A 511 -8.45 11.55 9.56
C TYR A 511 -9.59 12.50 9.95
N THR A 512 -9.49 13.75 9.55
CA THR A 512 -10.45 14.81 9.84
C THR A 512 -10.67 15.69 8.62
N THR A 513 -11.67 16.57 8.68
CA THR A 513 -11.84 17.60 7.65
C THR A 513 -10.61 18.51 7.53
N ALA A 514 -9.90 18.76 8.63
CA ALA A 514 -8.66 19.53 8.66
C ALA A 514 -7.45 18.78 8.06
N SER A 515 -7.43 17.44 8.14
CA SER A 515 -6.40 16.65 7.45
C SER A 515 -6.64 16.62 5.94
N ASP A 516 -7.90 16.60 5.49
CA ASP A 516 -8.20 16.76 4.05
C ASP A 516 -7.74 18.13 3.53
N VAL A 517 -7.89 19.20 4.32
CA VAL A 517 -7.41 20.55 3.95
C VAL A 517 -5.89 20.58 3.81
N TRP A 518 -5.15 19.86 4.67
CA TRP A 518 -3.71 19.70 4.50
C TRP A 518 -3.38 19.06 3.15
N SER A 519 -4.04 17.95 2.82
CA SER A 519 -3.86 17.24 1.55
C SER A 519 -4.27 18.09 0.34
N LEU A 520 -5.29 18.96 0.48
CA LEU A 520 -5.65 19.97 -0.52
C LEU A 520 -4.53 21.00 -0.71
N GLY A 521 -3.86 21.45 0.37
CA GLY A 521 -2.67 22.28 0.25
C GLY A 521 -1.56 21.64 -0.59
N ILE A 522 -1.30 20.34 -0.38
CA ILE A 522 -0.36 19.56 -1.23
C ILE A 522 -0.88 19.45 -2.67
N THR A 523 -2.19 19.30 -2.88
CA THR A 523 -2.80 19.25 -4.22
C THR A 523 -2.67 20.60 -4.96
N LEU A 524 -2.78 21.73 -4.26
CA LEU A 524 -2.49 23.05 -4.82
C LEU A 524 -1.02 23.16 -5.25
N TRP A 525 -0.10 22.60 -4.45
CA TRP A 525 1.31 22.51 -4.81
C TRP A 525 1.54 21.61 -6.04
N GLU A 526 0.84 20.48 -6.16
CA GLU A 526 0.85 19.63 -7.36
C GLU A 526 0.38 20.40 -8.61
N LEU A 527 -0.67 21.22 -8.48
CA LEU A 527 -1.17 22.07 -9.57
C LEU A 527 -0.10 23.08 -10.01
N SER A 528 0.48 23.81 -9.07
CA SER A 528 1.52 24.83 -9.34
C SER A 528 2.83 24.26 -9.88
N THR A 529 3.09 22.96 -9.70
CA THR A 529 4.28 22.27 -10.21
C THR A 529 3.99 21.38 -11.43
N LEU A 530 2.77 21.43 -11.96
CA LEU A 530 2.30 20.60 -13.06
C LEU A 530 2.53 19.10 -12.80
N GLY A 531 2.10 18.63 -11.63
CA GLY A 531 2.08 17.23 -11.25
C GLY A 531 3.43 16.69 -10.78
N ALA A 532 4.29 17.55 -10.21
CA ALA A 532 5.48 17.06 -9.53
C ALA A 532 5.13 16.23 -8.29
N SER A 533 6.01 15.30 -7.95
CA SER A 533 5.89 14.58 -6.68
C SER A 533 6.29 15.54 -5.56
N PRO A 534 5.49 15.69 -4.50
CA PRO A 534 5.85 16.53 -3.36
C PRO A 534 6.98 15.88 -2.56
N LEU A 535 7.76 16.69 -1.84
CA LEU A 535 8.78 16.23 -0.89
C LEU A 535 9.73 15.16 -1.48
N THR A 536 10.21 15.36 -2.71
CA THR A 536 11.07 14.39 -3.43
C THR A 536 12.42 14.17 -2.76
N GLU A 537 12.87 15.17 -2.01
CA GLU A 537 14.11 15.19 -1.24
C GLU A 537 14.04 14.38 0.05
N LEU A 538 12.84 13.94 0.46
CA LEU A 538 12.61 13.17 1.67
C LEU A 538 12.17 11.73 1.35
N ASP A 539 12.74 10.79 2.10
CA ASP A 539 12.22 9.44 2.19
C ASP A 539 10.90 9.44 2.96
N ALA A 540 9.96 8.57 2.57
CA ALA A 540 8.62 8.53 3.16
C ALA A 540 8.64 8.33 4.69
N ALA A 541 9.58 7.53 5.19
CA ALA A 541 9.75 7.28 6.62
C ALA A 541 10.10 8.55 7.42
N ASP A 542 10.78 9.51 6.79
CA ASP A 542 11.27 10.71 7.46
C ASP A 542 10.27 11.88 7.40
N VAL A 543 9.30 11.84 6.48
CA VAL A 543 8.31 12.91 6.26
C VAL A 543 7.68 13.39 7.58
N GLY A 544 7.23 12.47 8.44
CA GLY A 544 6.60 12.83 9.71
C GLY A 544 7.52 13.63 10.65
N ALA A 545 8.80 13.25 10.73
CA ALA A 545 9.79 13.93 11.57
C ALA A 545 10.11 15.33 11.04
N PHE A 546 10.31 15.46 9.72
CA PHE A 546 10.59 16.75 9.09
C PHE A 546 9.41 17.71 9.19
N LEU A 547 8.19 17.25 8.95
CA LEU A 547 6.99 18.08 9.10
C LEU A 547 6.84 18.61 10.53
N ASN A 548 7.15 17.78 11.54
CA ASN A 548 7.13 18.18 12.95
C ASN A 548 8.26 19.18 13.28
N GLY A 549 9.39 19.10 12.59
CA GLY A 549 10.47 20.09 12.64
C GLY A 549 10.18 21.40 11.91
N GLY A 550 8.96 21.55 11.35
CA GLY A 550 8.54 22.76 10.63
C GLY A 550 8.86 22.75 9.13
N TYR A 551 9.43 21.67 8.60
CA TYR A 551 9.69 21.55 7.17
C TYR A 551 8.40 21.55 6.36
N ARG A 552 8.39 22.22 5.20
CA ARG A 552 7.25 22.28 4.28
C ARG A 552 7.74 22.23 2.84
N PRO A 553 6.90 21.79 1.87
CA PRO A 553 7.24 21.89 0.46
C PRO A 553 7.68 23.30 0.08
N SER A 554 8.76 23.42 -0.69
CA SER A 554 9.26 24.71 -1.16
C SER A 554 8.28 25.38 -2.11
N GLN A 555 8.31 26.72 -2.16
CA GLN A 555 7.51 27.48 -3.12
C GLN A 555 7.86 27.08 -4.56
N PRO A 556 6.88 26.67 -5.38
CA PRO A 556 7.12 26.33 -6.77
C PRO A 556 7.66 27.52 -7.58
N HIS A 557 8.47 27.23 -8.59
CA HIS A 557 8.96 28.26 -9.51
C HIS A 557 7.78 28.97 -10.21
N ASN A 558 7.84 30.30 -10.32
CA ASN A 558 6.76 31.15 -10.84
C ASN A 558 5.42 31.08 -10.08
N CYS A 559 5.39 30.53 -8.86
CA CYS A 559 4.20 30.56 -8.01
C CYS A 559 4.11 31.91 -7.28
N PRO A 560 3.00 32.67 -7.40
CA PRO A 560 2.82 33.91 -6.65
C PRO A 560 2.85 33.69 -5.14
N ASP A 561 3.42 34.65 -4.41
CA ASP A 561 3.58 34.59 -2.95
C ASP A 561 2.23 34.44 -2.24
N GLU A 562 1.17 35.11 -2.72
CA GLU A 562 -0.16 34.96 -2.12
C GLU A 562 -0.70 33.54 -2.27
N LEU A 563 -0.49 32.88 -3.42
CA LEU A 563 -0.91 31.50 -3.63
C LEU A 563 -0.16 30.55 -2.72
N TYR A 564 1.16 30.73 -2.57
CA TYR A 564 1.96 29.93 -1.64
C TYR A 564 1.57 30.19 -0.18
N GLY A 565 1.16 31.43 0.15
CA GLY A 565 0.57 31.77 1.44
C GLY A 565 -0.69 30.97 1.75
N LEU A 566 -1.57 30.77 0.77
CA LEU A 566 -2.76 29.92 0.92
C LEU A 566 -2.39 28.44 1.15
N MET A 567 -1.40 27.92 0.42
CA MET A 567 -0.88 26.56 0.66
C MET A 567 -0.30 26.42 2.06
N SER A 568 0.49 27.40 2.49
CA SER A 568 1.11 27.44 3.81
C SER A 568 0.07 27.51 4.94
N TRP A 569 -1.04 28.23 4.74
CA TRP A 569 -2.15 28.25 5.69
C TRP A 569 -2.78 26.86 5.89
N CYS A 570 -2.90 26.08 4.81
CA CYS A 570 -3.35 24.67 4.87
C CYS A 570 -2.38 23.79 5.66
N TRP A 571 -1.09 24.09 5.66
CA TRP A 571 -0.05 23.32 6.34
C TRP A 571 0.28 23.81 7.76
N THR A 572 -0.63 24.56 8.38
CA THR A 572 -0.50 24.94 9.79
C THR A 572 -0.47 23.68 10.67
N MET A 573 0.47 23.60 11.62
CA MET A 573 0.63 22.42 12.49
C MET A 573 -0.64 22.13 13.29
N SER A 574 -1.21 23.16 13.92
CA SER A 574 -2.48 23.02 14.63
C SER A 574 -3.62 22.82 13.62
N ALA A 575 -4.27 21.64 13.68
CA ALA A 575 -5.39 21.30 12.80
C ALA A 575 -6.55 22.30 12.89
N SER A 576 -6.82 22.86 14.08
CA SER A 576 -7.90 23.84 14.29
C SER A 576 -7.58 25.24 13.75
N ALA A 577 -6.31 25.52 13.43
CA ALA A 577 -5.88 26.81 12.88
C ALA A 577 -5.83 26.82 11.34
N ARG A 578 -5.97 25.65 10.70
CA ARG A 578 -6.09 25.51 9.24
C ARG A 578 -7.43 26.11 8.77
N PRO A 579 -7.51 26.60 7.52
CA PRO A 579 -8.78 27.03 6.97
C PRO A 579 -9.76 25.85 6.88
N THR A 580 -11.05 26.13 6.94
CA THR A 580 -12.04 25.18 6.45
C THR A 580 -12.05 25.19 4.91
N ALA A 581 -12.53 24.12 4.27
CA ALA A 581 -12.63 24.08 2.81
C ALA A 581 -13.43 25.29 2.22
N PRO A 582 -14.56 25.75 2.82
CA PRO A 582 -15.23 26.99 2.39
C PRO A 582 -14.38 28.25 2.53
N GLN A 583 -13.58 28.38 3.60
CA GLN A 583 -12.69 29.54 3.79
C GLN A 583 -11.59 29.56 2.74
N LEU A 584 -10.98 28.41 2.46
CA LEU A 584 -9.96 28.29 1.42
C LEU A 584 -10.54 28.55 0.02
N LEU A 585 -11.75 28.05 -0.26
CA LEU A 585 -12.46 28.32 -1.51
C LEU A 585 -12.67 29.83 -1.73
N ALA A 586 -13.15 30.54 -0.72
CA ALA A 586 -13.33 31.99 -0.79
C ALA A 586 -12.00 32.71 -1.07
N ALA A 587 -10.94 32.34 -0.35
CA ALA A 587 -9.61 32.93 -0.55
C ALA A 587 -9.03 32.65 -1.94
N LEU A 588 -9.24 31.45 -2.50
CA LEU A 588 -8.84 31.12 -3.87
C LEU A 588 -9.62 31.93 -4.92
N HIS A 589 -10.92 32.17 -4.70
CA HIS A 589 -11.73 33.01 -5.58
C HIS A 589 -11.29 34.48 -5.55
N ASP A 590 -11.02 35.02 -4.36
CA ASP A 590 -10.52 36.38 -4.19
C ASP A 590 -9.16 36.53 -4.89
N PHE A 591 -8.26 35.56 -4.69
CA PHE A 591 -6.96 35.55 -5.36
C PHE A 591 -7.06 35.45 -6.88
N ARG A 592 -7.96 34.61 -7.39
CA ARG A 592 -8.24 34.51 -8.84
C ARG A 592 -8.73 35.82 -9.43
N GLN A 593 -9.60 36.53 -8.71
CA GLN A 593 -10.08 37.84 -9.14
C GLN A 593 -8.94 38.86 -9.18
N ALA A 594 -8.05 38.83 -8.18
CA ALA A 594 -6.85 39.66 -8.17
C ALA A 594 -5.95 39.35 -9.38
N LEU A 595 -5.70 38.08 -9.70
CA LEU A 595 -4.90 37.69 -10.88
C LEU A 595 -5.43 38.27 -12.20
N SER A 596 -6.76 38.44 -12.33
CA SER A 596 -7.38 39.02 -13.52
C SER A 596 -7.19 40.54 -13.64
N THR A 597 -6.61 41.17 -12.62
CA THR A 597 -6.30 42.61 -12.58
C THR A 597 -4.82 42.88 -12.86
N TYR A 598 -3.95 41.91 -12.59
CA TYR A 598 -2.48 42.06 -12.69
C TYR A 598 -1.84 41.39 -13.91
N ILE A 599 -2.58 40.53 -14.62
CA ILE A 599 -2.21 39.84 -15.86
C ILE A 599 -3.30 40.15 -16.88
#